data_AF-A0AAV7LIK5-F1
#
_entry.id   AF-A0AAV7LIK5-F1
#
_cell.length_a   1.000
_cell.length_b   1.000
_cell.length_c   1.000
_cell.angle_alpha   90.00
_cell.angle_beta   90.00
_cell.angle_gamma   90.00
#
_symmetry.space_group_name_H-M   'P 1'
#
loop_
_entity.id
_entity.type
_entity.pdbx_description
1 polymer ?
#
loop_
_entity_poly.entity_id
_entity_poly.type
_entity_poly.pdbx_seq_one_letter_code
_entity_poly.pdbx_strand_id
1 'polypeptide(L)'
;MATQGTSPGSASSPAASPPLEATDRILQEIAAVGRRLDTMDARISELTIASSSIRADIAGFRETVHNLDQRLTTMEEHVAVLPVQEAELRSLRAKVTDMEDRSRRENICFFGIPERKEGSDVKTFLKNLLPELTECSIRAYLSLPLLLPDLFLKFMPSHGFVCRGGLLEIILVNMIDFLVSLTVPSDDHLARGSPGFVP
;
A
#
# COMPACT_ATOMS: atom_id res chain seq x y z
N MET A 1 -144.98 -6.15 14.27
CA MET A 1 -144.78 -5.04 13.31
C MET A 1 -143.48 -4.35 13.75
N ALA A 2 -142.32 -4.76 13.21
CA ALA A 2 -141.64 -4.18 12.04
C ALA A 2 -141.29 -2.70 12.29
N THR A 3 -140.03 -2.23 12.33
CA THR A 3 -138.87 -2.43 11.44
C THR A 3 -137.56 -2.11 12.21
N GLN A 4 -136.56 -2.99 12.25
CA GLN A 4 -135.30 -2.98 11.44
C GLN A 4 -134.59 -1.62 11.27
N GLY A 5 -133.35 -1.59 11.76
CA GLY A 5 -132.31 -0.61 11.46
C GLY A 5 -130.94 -1.23 11.74
N THR A 6 -130.36 -1.86 10.71
CA THR A 6 -129.06 -2.54 10.72
C THR A 6 -128.02 -1.63 10.08
N SER A 7 -126.88 -1.37 10.72
CA SER A 7 -125.56 -1.38 10.04
C SER A 7 -124.36 -1.09 10.96
N PRO A 8 -123.16 -1.51 10.55
CA PRO A 8 -122.13 -2.02 11.43
C PRO A 8 -120.85 -1.17 11.44
N GLY A 9 -119.92 -1.55 12.31
CA GLY A 9 -118.49 -1.37 12.03
C GLY A 9 -117.77 -0.44 12.98
N SER A 10 -116.95 -1.04 13.86
CA SER A 10 -115.55 -0.66 14.04
C SER A 10 -114.93 -1.59 15.08
N ALA A 11 -114.43 -2.73 14.60
CA ALA A 11 -113.40 -3.46 15.31
C ALA A 11 -112.06 -2.78 14.98
N SER A 12 -111.54 -1.96 15.90
CA SER A 12 -110.14 -1.55 15.85
C SER A 12 -109.28 -2.64 16.49
N SER A 13 -108.66 -3.43 15.63
CA SER A 13 -107.53 -4.31 15.91
C SER A 13 -106.39 -3.55 16.62
N PRO A 14 -105.54 -4.23 17.42
CA PRO A 14 -104.49 -3.58 18.21
C PRO A 14 -103.44 -2.97 17.28
N ALA A 15 -103.14 -1.69 17.49
CA ALA A 15 -102.09 -0.98 16.78
C ALA A 15 -100.74 -1.69 17.01
N ALA A 16 -100.21 -2.23 15.92
CA ALA A 16 -98.87 -2.78 15.82
C ALA A 16 -97.84 -1.75 16.32
N SER A 17 -97.02 -2.14 17.30
CA SER A 17 -95.84 -1.38 17.72
C SER A 17 -94.56 -2.09 17.27
N PRO A 18 -94.01 -1.79 16.08
CA PRO A 18 -92.63 -2.14 15.71
C PRO A 18 -91.62 -0.98 15.52
N PRO A 19 -91.83 0.34 15.81
CA PRO A 19 -90.84 1.36 15.42
C PRO A 19 -89.61 1.46 16.34
N LEU A 20 -89.76 1.19 17.65
CA LEU A 20 -88.74 1.51 18.66
C LEU A 20 -87.52 0.56 18.63
N GLU A 21 -87.71 -0.75 18.44
CA GLU A 21 -86.59 -1.72 18.40
C GLU A 21 -85.70 -1.53 17.16
N ALA A 22 -86.26 -1.08 16.03
CA ALA A 22 -85.50 -0.83 14.82
C ALA A 22 -84.56 0.38 14.97
N THR A 23 -85.05 1.45 15.62
CA THR A 23 -84.23 2.63 15.95
C THR A 23 -83.09 2.32 16.92
N ASP A 24 -83.31 1.48 17.93
CA ASP A 24 -82.27 1.11 18.90
C ASP A 24 -81.14 0.29 18.26
N ARG A 25 -81.48 -0.62 17.32
CA ARG A 25 -80.47 -1.36 16.55
C ARG A 25 -79.60 -0.44 15.69
N ILE A 26 -80.22 0.54 15.02
CA ILE A 26 -79.50 1.53 14.21
C ILE A 26 -78.58 2.38 15.09
N LEU A 27 -79.05 2.84 16.26
CA LEU A 27 -78.22 3.58 17.23
C LEU A 27 -77.02 2.76 17.70
N GLN A 28 -77.21 1.46 17.94
CA GLN A 28 -76.14 0.55 18.34
C GLN A 28 -75.09 0.34 17.24
N GLU A 29 -75.52 0.23 15.98
CA GLU A 29 -74.62 0.16 14.82
C GLU A 29 -73.84 1.45 14.61
N ILE A 30 -74.50 2.62 14.73
CA ILE A 30 -73.83 3.93 14.67
C ILE A 30 -72.77 4.05 15.76
N ALA A 31 -73.08 3.62 17.00
CA ALA A 31 -72.11 3.60 18.09
C ALA A 31 -70.96 2.60 17.85
N ALA A 32 -71.22 1.47 17.18
CA ALA A 32 -70.17 0.54 16.78
C ALA A 32 -69.26 1.11 15.68
N VAL A 33 -69.83 1.83 14.71
CA VAL A 33 -69.07 2.55 13.68
C VAL A 33 -68.23 3.67 14.30
N GLY A 34 -68.79 4.44 15.24
CA GLY A 34 -68.05 5.47 15.99
C GLY A 34 -66.80 4.91 16.67
N ARG A 35 -66.94 3.80 17.42
CA ARG A 35 -65.80 3.11 18.06
C ARG A 35 -64.74 2.63 17.05
N ARG A 36 -65.17 2.18 15.87
CA ARG A 36 -64.24 1.77 14.80
C ARG A 36 -63.49 2.97 14.22
N LEU A 37 -64.15 4.12 14.07
CA LEU A 37 -63.52 5.36 13.63
C LEU A 37 -62.49 5.84 14.67
N ASP A 38 -62.82 5.85 15.95
CA ASP A 38 -61.87 6.20 17.02
C ASP A 38 -60.63 5.31 16.99
N THR A 39 -60.83 4.01 16.75
CA THR A 39 -59.73 3.04 16.62
C THR A 39 -58.90 3.31 15.36
N MET A 40 -59.53 3.68 14.25
CA MET A 40 -58.82 4.04 13.01
C MET A 40 -58.02 5.33 13.20
N ASP A 41 -58.56 6.34 13.87
CA ASP A 41 -57.87 7.61 14.15
C ASP A 41 -56.66 7.40 15.06
N ALA A 42 -56.77 6.52 16.06
CA ALA A 42 -55.63 6.13 16.88
C ALA A 42 -54.52 5.47 16.06
N ARG A 43 -54.87 4.53 15.16
CA ARG A 43 -53.90 3.86 14.27
C ARG A 43 -53.28 4.81 13.25
N ILE A 44 -54.04 5.75 12.72
CA ILE A 44 -53.53 6.78 11.79
C ILE A 44 -52.54 7.70 12.52
N SER A 45 -52.85 8.07 13.77
CA SER A 45 -51.95 8.85 14.61
C SER A 45 -50.64 8.11 14.89
N GLU A 46 -50.72 6.82 15.23
CA GLU A 46 -49.54 5.97 15.44
C GLU A 46 -48.69 5.84 14.16
N LEU A 47 -49.32 5.59 13.01
CA LEU A 47 -48.62 5.55 11.72
C LEU A 47 -47.95 6.88 11.36
N THR A 48 -48.57 7.99 11.71
CA THR A 48 -48.01 9.33 11.49
C THR A 48 -46.74 9.53 12.33
N ILE A 49 -46.75 9.08 13.58
CA ILE A 49 -45.58 9.11 14.47
C ILE A 49 -44.48 8.18 13.95
N ALA A 50 -44.82 6.95 13.54
CA ALA A 50 -43.84 6.03 12.97
C ALA A 50 -43.21 6.58 11.69
N SER A 51 -44.01 7.21 10.83
CA SER A 51 -43.55 7.84 9.58
C SER A 51 -42.62 9.04 9.84
N SER A 52 -42.90 9.85 10.87
CA SER A 52 -42.02 10.95 11.25
C SER A 52 -40.70 10.46 11.84
N SER A 53 -40.73 9.38 12.64
CA SER A 53 -39.52 8.72 13.15
C SER A 53 -38.64 8.19 12.02
N ILE A 54 -39.21 7.43 11.08
CA ILE A 54 -38.47 6.89 9.93
C ILE A 54 -37.85 8.03 9.11
N ARG A 55 -38.56 9.15 8.94
CA ARG A 55 -38.02 10.31 8.23
C ARG A 55 -36.82 10.91 8.94
N ALA A 56 -36.84 10.98 10.28
CA ALA A 56 -35.70 11.44 11.06
C ALA A 56 -34.51 10.48 10.93
N ASP A 57 -34.75 9.17 11.01
CA ASP A 57 -33.70 8.15 10.83
C ASP A 57 -33.07 8.22 9.44
N ILE A 58 -33.87 8.38 8.38
CA ILE A 58 -33.37 8.56 7.01
C ILE A 58 -32.52 9.83 6.89
N ALA A 59 -32.90 10.92 7.55
CA ALA A 59 -32.11 12.14 7.56
C ALA A 59 -30.75 11.92 8.25
N GLY A 60 -30.74 11.22 9.40
CA GLY A 60 -29.52 10.83 10.09
C GLY A 60 -28.63 9.94 9.22
N PHE A 61 -29.20 8.92 8.57
CA PHE A 61 -28.42 8.06 7.67
C PHE A 61 -27.82 8.82 6.50
N ARG A 62 -28.54 9.77 5.90
CA ARG A 62 -27.99 10.62 4.83
C ARG A 62 -26.78 11.42 5.29
N GLU A 63 -26.82 11.99 6.49
CA GLU A 63 -25.69 12.72 7.06
C GLU A 63 -24.50 11.79 7.31
N THR A 64 -24.72 10.61 7.87
CA THR A 64 -23.63 9.63 8.10
C THR A 64 -22.99 9.18 6.78
N VAL A 65 -23.79 8.91 5.75
CA VAL A 65 -23.30 8.53 4.42
C VAL A 65 -22.49 9.67 3.82
N HIS A 66 -22.96 10.92 3.94
CA HIS A 66 -22.24 12.08 3.46
C HIS A 66 -20.89 12.26 4.17
N ASN A 67 -20.84 12.08 5.49
CA ASN A 67 -19.58 12.15 6.23
C ASN A 67 -18.60 11.04 5.82
N LEU A 68 -19.11 9.82 5.62
CA LEU A 68 -18.30 8.69 5.16
C LEU A 68 -17.75 8.92 3.74
N ASP A 69 -18.55 9.50 2.85
CA ASP A 69 -18.16 9.82 1.47
C ASP A 69 -17.03 10.88 1.43
N GLN A 70 -17.15 11.92 2.26
CA GLN A 70 -16.08 12.91 2.43
C GLN A 70 -14.79 12.28 2.95
N ARG A 71 -14.90 11.44 4.00
CA ARG A 71 -13.73 10.75 4.57
C ARG A 71 -13.09 9.80 3.56
N LEU A 72 -13.90 9.11 2.76
CA LEU A 72 -13.43 8.21 1.71
C LEU A 72 -12.67 9.01 0.65
N THR A 73 -13.22 10.13 0.18
CA THR A 73 -12.58 11.02 -0.79
C THR A 73 -11.21 11.49 -0.30
N THR A 74 -11.12 11.96 0.95
CA THR A 74 -9.83 12.37 1.54
C THR A 74 -8.85 11.20 1.66
N MET A 75 -9.32 10.00 2.02
CA MET A 75 -8.47 8.81 2.07
C MET A 75 -7.95 8.42 0.68
N GLU A 76 -8.80 8.49 -0.35
CA GLU A 76 -8.43 8.22 -1.74
C GLU A 76 -7.36 9.19 -2.24
N GLU A 77 -7.49 10.48 -1.92
CA GLU A 77 -6.48 11.50 -2.20
C GLU A 77 -5.13 11.17 -1.54
N HIS A 78 -5.14 10.78 -0.26
CA HIS A 78 -3.90 10.39 0.43
C HIS A 78 -3.26 9.13 -0.18
N VAL A 79 -4.05 8.12 -0.53
CA VAL A 79 -3.57 6.89 -1.16
C VAL A 79 -2.99 7.17 -2.55
N ALA A 80 -3.59 8.09 -3.31
CA ALA A 80 -3.11 8.47 -4.63
C ALA A 80 -1.70 9.09 -4.62
N VAL A 81 -1.27 9.69 -3.50
CA VAL A 81 0.07 10.29 -3.36
C VAL A 81 1.16 9.25 -3.06
N LEU A 82 0.81 8.10 -2.47
CA LEU A 82 1.79 7.09 -2.04
C LEU A 82 2.70 6.57 -3.18
N PRO A 83 2.21 6.26 -4.39
CA PRO A 83 3.07 5.80 -5.48
C PRO A 83 4.11 6.84 -5.91
N VAL A 84 3.77 8.12 -5.83
CA VAL A 84 4.69 9.23 -6.17
C VAL A 84 5.80 9.31 -5.15
N GLN A 85 5.46 9.26 -3.86
CA GLN A 85 6.44 9.24 -2.77
C GLN A 85 7.35 8.01 -2.85
N GLU A 86 6.80 6.84 -3.18
CA GLU A 86 7.58 5.62 -3.32
C GLU A 86 8.58 5.71 -4.48
N ALA A 87 8.17 6.30 -5.61
CA ALA A 87 9.06 6.54 -6.75
C ALA A 87 10.19 7.52 -6.38
N GLU A 88 9.89 8.58 -5.63
CA GLU A 88 10.88 9.53 -5.14
C GLU A 88 11.88 8.86 -4.18
N LEU A 89 11.39 8.07 -3.22
CA LEU A 89 12.25 7.31 -2.29
C LEU A 89 13.16 6.33 -3.03
N ARG A 90 12.65 5.63 -4.05
CA ARG A 90 13.45 4.74 -4.91
C ARG A 90 14.55 5.51 -5.64
N SER A 91 14.21 6.66 -6.22
CA SER A 91 15.18 7.53 -6.90
C SER A 91 16.27 8.03 -5.94
N LEU A 92 15.88 8.48 -4.75
CA LEU A 92 16.81 8.99 -3.75
C LEU A 92 17.74 7.88 -3.24
N ARG A 93 17.21 6.68 -2.98
CA ARG A 93 18.02 5.51 -2.60
C ARG A 93 19.03 5.14 -3.69
N ALA A 94 18.63 5.18 -4.95
CA ALA A 94 19.54 4.92 -6.07
C ALA A 94 20.68 5.94 -6.14
N LYS A 95 20.38 7.24 -5.92
CA LYS A 95 21.40 8.30 -5.85
C LYS A 95 22.36 8.10 -4.69
N VAL A 96 21.85 7.77 -3.50
CA VAL A 96 22.70 7.48 -2.33
C VAL A 96 23.62 6.30 -2.61
N THR A 97 23.09 5.23 -3.21
CA THR A 97 23.87 4.04 -3.56
C THR A 97 24.98 4.39 -4.57
N ASP A 98 24.68 5.14 -5.63
CA ASP A 98 25.70 5.56 -6.61
C ASP A 98 26.77 6.47 -5.97
N MET A 99 26.39 7.37 -5.07
CA MET A 99 27.36 8.19 -4.33
C MET A 99 28.26 7.35 -3.42
N GLU A 100 27.69 6.39 -2.68
CA GLU A 100 28.45 5.48 -1.83
C GLU A 100 29.40 4.61 -2.64
N ASP A 101 28.92 4.06 -3.76
CA ASP A 101 29.74 3.26 -4.67
C ASP A 101 30.89 4.11 -5.21
N ARG A 102 30.63 5.32 -5.72
CA ARG A 102 31.68 6.25 -6.20
C ARG A 102 32.70 6.58 -5.13
N SER A 103 32.25 6.82 -3.90
CA SER A 103 33.14 7.11 -2.78
C SER A 103 34.02 5.92 -2.39
N ARG A 104 33.61 4.68 -2.71
CA ARG A 104 34.33 3.45 -2.36
C ARG A 104 35.06 2.81 -3.55
N ARG A 105 34.89 3.32 -4.77
CA ARG A 105 35.49 2.77 -6.01
C ARG A 105 37.00 2.57 -5.92
N GLU A 106 37.69 3.45 -5.21
CA GLU A 106 39.16 3.42 -5.08
C GLU A 106 39.62 2.75 -3.78
N ASN A 107 38.68 2.30 -2.93
CA ASN A 107 39.01 1.65 -1.67
C ASN A 107 39.31 0.17 -1.90
N ILE A 108 40.50 -0.26 -1.53
CA ILE A 108 40.91 -1.67 -1.53
C ILE A 108 40.66 -2.24 -0.12
N CYS A 109 39.96 -3.37 -0.04
CA CYS A 109 39.69 -4.06 1.22
C CYS A 109 40.52 -5.34 1.33
N PHE A 110 41.37 -5.42 2.35
CA PHE A 110 42.17 -6.62 2.63
C PHE A 110 41.49 -7.46 3.70
N PHE A 111 41.21 -8.73 3.40
CA PHE A 111 40.64 -9.69 4.33
C PHE A 111 41.69 -10.71 4.78
N GLY A 112 41.56 -11.20 6.01
CA GLY A 112 42.41 -12.28 6.53
C GLY A 112 43.81 -11.86 6.99
N ILE A 113 44.06 -10.55 7.16
CA ILE A 113 45.28 -10.08 7.82
C ILE A 113 45.08 -10.22 9.34
N PRO A 114 45.93 -11.00 10.05
CA PRO A 114 45.81 -11.12 11.49
C PRO A 114 46.09 -9.77 12.17
N GLU A 115 45.33 -9.47 13.21
CA GLU A 115 45.43 -8.20 13.93
C GLU A 115 46.87 -7.94 14.41
N ARG A 116 47.29 -6.66 14.33
CA ARG A 116 48.62 -6.17 14.72
C ARG A 116 49.80 -6.65 13.86
N LYS A 117 49.58 -7.42 12.78
CA LYS A 117 50.65 -7.78 11.83
C LYS A 117 51.25 -6.56 11.12
N GLU A 118 50.47 -5.49 10.99
CA GLU A 118 50.89 -4.20 10.42
C GLU A 118 51.93 -3.45 11.28
N GLY A 119 52.05 -3.77 12.57
CA GLY A 119 52.94 -3.07 13.49
C GLY A 119 52.51 -1.62 13.73
N SER A 120 53.47 -0.70 13.75
CA SER A 120 53.21 0.73 14.00
C SER A 120 53.05 1.58 12.73
N ASP A 121 53.40 1.05 11.55
CA ASP A 121 53.31 1.79 10.28
C ASP A 121 52.70 0.93 9.16
N VAL A 122 51.40 1.17 8.93
CA VAL A 122 50.59 0.51 7.91
C VAL A 122 51.14 0.75 6.50
N LYS A 123 51.76 1.91 6.22
CA LYS A 123 52.27 2.23 4.88
C LYS A 123 53.45 1.34 4.52
N THR A 124 54.39 1.17 5.44
CA THR A 124 55.54 0.29 5.25
C THR A 124 55.11 -1.17 5.16
N PHE A 125 54.13 -1.59 5.96
CA PHE A 125 53.54 -2.91 5.86
C PHE A 125 52.92 -3.16 4.47
N LEU A 126 52.07 -2.25 3.97
CA LEU A 126 51.45 -2.38 2.64
C LEU A 126 52.47 -2.37 1.50
N LYS A 127 53.54 -1.56 1.59
CA LYS A 127 54.62 -1.54 0.60
C LYS A 127 55.33 -2.88 0.46
N ASN A 128 55.44 -3.64 1.54
CA ASN A 128 56.06 -4.96 1.54
C ASN A 128 55.06 -6.07 1.16
N LEU A 129 53.79 -5.92 1.57
CA LEU A 129 52.74 -6.90 1.32
C LEU A 129 52.28 -6.93 -0.15
N LEU A 130 52.18 -5.77 -0.80
CA LEU A 130 51.68 -5.68 -2.19
C LEU A 130 52.55 -6.48 -3.18
N PRO A 131 53.89 -6.33 -3.20
CA PRO A 131 54.75 -7.15 -4.05
C PRO A 131 54.58 -8.66 -3.79
N GLU A 132 54.56 -9.08 -2.52
CA GLU A 132 54.38 -10.49 -2.13
C GLU A 132 53.07 -11.08 -2.69
N LEU A 133 51.97 -10.33 -2.58
CA LEU A 133 50.67 -10.74 -3.13
C LEU A 133 50.69 -10.82 -4.66
N THR A 134 51.33 -9.86 -5.34
CA THR A 134 51.40 -9.84 -6.82
C THR A 134 52.26 -10.96 -7.38
N GLU A 135 53.39 -11.27 -6.73
CA GLU A 135 54.27 -12.38 -7.15
C GLU A 135 53.58 -13.74 -6.94
N CYS A 136 52.87 -13.91 -5.83
CA CYS A 136 52.07 -15.12 -5.59
C CYS A 136 50.94 -15.29 -6.61
N SER A 137 50.22 -14.21 -6.96
CA SER A 137 49.12 -14.26 -7.93
C SER A 137 49.61 -14.60 -9.34
N ILE A 138 50.63 -13.90 -9.83
CA ILE A 138 51.19 -14.13 -11.17
C ILE A 138 51.74 -15.55 -11.29
N ARG A 139 52.44 -16.04 -10.26
CA ARG A 139 53.01 -17.38 -10.27
C ARG A 139 51.93 -18.47 -10.21
N ALA A 140 50.84 -18.26 -9.47
CA ALA A 140 49.70 -19.19 -9.43
C ALA A 140 48.96 -19.25 -10.77
N TYR A 141 48.71 -18.11 -11.43
CA TYR A 141 48.07 -18.07 -12.75
C TYR A 141 48.92 -18.68 -13.87
N LEU A 142 50.25 -18.51 -13.81
CA LEU A 142 51.18 -19.09 -14.79
C LEU A 142 51.51 -20.57 -14.55
N SER A 143 51.16 -21.12 -13.39
CA SER A 143 51.40 -22.53 -13.03
C SER A 143 50.14 -23.41 -13.04
N LEU A 144 48.96 -22.84 -13.29
CA LEU A 144 47.77 -23.64 -13.57
C LEU A 144 47.71 -24.02 -15.06
N PRO A 145 47.63 -25.32 -15.41
CA PRO A 145 47.24 -25.73 -16.76
C PRO A 145 45.84 -25.17 -17.04
N LEU A 146 45.62 -24.67 -18.26
CA LEU A 146 44.35 -24.18 -18.81
C LEU A 146 43.26 -25.28 -18.86
N LEU A 147 42.87 -25.83 -17.73
CA LEU A 147 41.82 -26.84 -17.57
C LEU A 147 40.87 -26.42 -16.45
N LEU A 148 39.92 -25.58 -16.88
CA LEU A 148 38.51 -25.56 -16.50
C LEU A 148 38.07 -25.33 -15.03
N PRO A 149 36.81 -24.88 -14.83
CA PRO A 149 36.28 -24.28 -13.59
C PRO A 149 36.18 -25.19 -12.36
N ASP A 150 36.49 -26.48 -12.49
CA ASP A 150 36.17 -27.48 -11.47
C ASP A 150 37.16 -27.49 -10.28
N LEU A 151 38.36 -26.93 -10.43
CA LEU A 151 39.28 -26.78 -9.30
C LEU A 151 38.91 -25.61 -8.37
N PHE A 152 38.10 -24.66 -8.83
CA PHE A 152 37.73 -23.47 -8.07
C PHE A 152 36.85 -23.81 -6.85
N LEU A 153 36.10 -24.92 -6.91
CA LEU A 153 35.32 -25.40 -5.76
C LEU A 153 36.10 -26.26 -4.77
N LYS A 154 37.25 -26.84 -5.17
CA LYS A 154 37.96 -27.83 -4.34
C LYS A 154 39.01 -27.23 -3.39
N PHE A 155 39.42 -25.98 -3.62
CA PHE A 155 40.42 -25.28 -2.81
C PHE A 155 39.82 -24.30 -1.78
N MET A 156 38.51 -24.36 -1.52
CA MET A 156 37.84 -23.59 -0.47
C MET A 156 37.55 -24.48 0.75
N PRO A 157 38.42 -24.52 1.78
CA PRO A 157 37.99 -24.97 3.09
C PRO A 157 37.21 -23.82 3.78
N SER A 158 35.90 -24.02 3.88
CA SER A 158 35.02 -23.63 4.99
C SER A 158 34.95 -22.19 5.53
N HIS A 159 35.54 -21.16 4.90
CA HIS A 159 35.24 -19.76 5.24
C HIS A 159 34.72 -19.01 4.02
N GLY A 160 33.44 -18.60 4.12
CA GLY A 160 32.62 -18.09 3.02
C GLY A 160 33.23 -16.91 2.29
N PHE A 161 33.82 -17.19 1.14
CA PHE A 161 34.05 -16.24 0.07
C PHE A 161 32.81 -16.23 -0.82
N VAL A 162 31.89 -15.30 -0.58
CA VAL A 162 30.82 -14.98 -1.54
C VAL A 162 31.31 -13.81 -2.39
N CYS A 163 32.12 -14.10 -3.41
CA CYS A 163 32.32 -13.15 -4.51
C CYS A 163 31.05 -13.17 -5.38
N ARG A 164 30.13 -12.23 -5.16
CA ARG A 164 29.07 -11.97 -6.14
C ARG A 164 29.74 -11.51 -7.45
N GLY A 165 29.43 -12.22 -8.53
CA GLY A 165 30.05 -12.09 -9.85
C GLY A 165 30.10 -10.65 -10.35
N GLY A 166 31.24 -10.29 -10.94
CA GLY A 166 31.50 -8.99 -11.59
C GLY A 166 32.63 -8.18 -10.95
N LEU A 167 32.83 -8.27 -9.64
CA LEU A 167 33.83 -7.44 -8.93
C LEU A 167 35.28 -7.91 -9.15
N LEU A 168 35.52 -9.21 -9.35
CA LEU A 168 36.88 -9.73 -9.53
C LEU A 168 37.49 -9.30 -10.87
N GLU A 169 36.68 -9.28 -11.95
CA GLU A 169 37.13 -8.82 -13.27
C GLU A 169 37.46 -7.33 -13.27
N ILE A 170 36.66 -6.49 -12.59
CA ILE A 170 36.89 -5.05 -12.53
C ILE A 170 38.13 -4.71 -11.70
N ILE A 171 38.35 -5.41 -10.58
CA ILE A 171 39.56 -5.24 -9.77
C ILE A 171 40.79 -5.67 -10.57
N LEU A 172 40.72 -6.78 -11.31
CA LEU A 172 41.83 -7.29 -12.13
C LEU A 172 42.17 -6.36 -13.30
N VAL A 173 41.18 -5.83 -14.04
CA VAL A 173 41.43 -4.91 -15.17
C VAL A 173 42.03 -3.60 -14.68
N ASN A 174 41.49 -3.02 -13.59
CA ASN A 174 42.04 -1.78 -13.03
C ASN A 174 43.42 -1.97 -12.38
N MET A 175 43.69 -3.12 -11.75
CA MET A 175 45.04 -3.43 -11.25
C MET A 175 46.04 -3.58 -12.40
N ILE A 176 45.64 -4.22 -13.50
CA ILE A 176 46.51 -4.40 -14.67
C ILE A 176 46.80 -3.04 -15.33
N ASP A 177 45.81 -2.17 -15.55
CA ASP A 177 46.04 -0.83 -16.11
C ASP A 177 46.91 0.06 -15.20
N PHE A 178 46.73 -0.05 -13.88
CA PHE A 178 47.57 0.66 -12.91
C PHE A 178 49.02 0.14 -12.91
N LEU A 179 49.21 -1.18 -13.02
CA LEU A 179 50.53 -1.80 -13.08
C LEU A 179 51.24 -1.57 -14.43
N VAL A 180 50.50 -1.51 -15.54
CA VAL A 180 51.04 -1.12 -16.86
C VAL A 180 51.49 0.35 -16.84
N SER A 181 50.74 1.23 -16.19
CA SER A 181 51.12 2.65 -16.04
C SER A 181 52.37 2.85 -15.16
N LEU A 182 52.65 1.92 -14.24
CA LEU A 182 53.84 1.95 -13.38
C LEU A 182 55.08 1.30 -14.01
N THR A 183 54.92 0.56 -15.11
CA THR A 183 56.01 -0.23 -15.73
C THR A 183 56.54 0.36 -17.05
N VAL A 184 55.97 1.46 -17.55
CA VAL A 184 56.54 2.23 -18.67
C VAL A 184 57.47 3.32 -18.09
N PRO A 185 58.80 3.19 -18.18
CA PRO A 185 59.70 4.29 -17.87
C PRO A 185 59.51 5.39 -18.92
N SER A 186 59.22 6.61 -18.47
CA SER A 186 59.24 7.81 -19.31
C SER A 186 60.69 8.16 -19.65
N ASP A 187 61.29 7.43 -20.58
CA ASP A 187 62.53 7.84 -21.24
C ASP A 187 62.19 8.76 -22.41
N ASP A 188 62.08 10.06 -22.13
CA ASP A 188 62.07 11.12 -23.15
C ASP A 188 63.03 12.25 -22.74
N HIS A 189 64.33 11.96 -22.81
CA HIS A 189 65.35 12.99 -22.91
C HIS A 189 66.34 12.70 -24.04
N LEU A 190 66.48 13.72 -24.90
CA LEU A 190 67.40 13.92 -26.02
C LEU A 190 67.00 13.35 -27.39
N ALA A 191 66.24 14.14 -28.15
CA ALA A 191 66.76 14.82 -29.35
C ALA A 191 65.64 15.59 -30.10
N ARG A 192 65.71 16.93 -30.09
CA ARG A 192 65.58 17.79 -31.30
C ARG A 192 65.66 19.27 -30.90
N GLY A 193 66.50 19.98 -31.64
CA GLY A 193 66.97 21.32 -31.30
C GLY A 193 65.95 22.44 -31.50
N SER A 194 66.25 23.56 -30.85
CA SER A 194 65.84 24.91 -31.24
C SER A 194 66.20 25.16 -32.73
N PRO A 195 65.41 25.95 -33.47
CA PRO A 195 65.44 27.40 -33.30
C PRO A 195 64.08 28.10 -33.46
N GLY A 196 64.01 29.36 -33.05
CA GLY A 196 63.12 30.33 -33.72
C GLY A 196 62.32 31.24 -32.81
N PHE A 197 62.87 32.42 -32.56
CA PHE A 197 62.30 33.56 -31.86
C PHE A 197 61.49 34.43 -32.86
N VAL A 198 60.19 34.68 -32.54
CA VAL A 198 59.42 35.95 -32.69
C VAL A 198 59.07 36.46 -34.11
N PRO A 199 57.98 37.24 -34.32
CA PRO A 199 56.93 37.69 -33.39
C PRO A 199 55.56 37.03 -33.56
#